data_AF-A0A0R3LXH4-F1
#
_entry.id   AF-A0A0R3LXH4-F1
#
_cell.length_a   1.000
_cell.length_b   1.000
_cell.length_c   1.000
_cell.angle_alpha   90.00
_cell.angle_beta   90.00
_cell.angle_gamma   90.00
#
_symmetry.space_group_name_H-M   'P 1'
#
loop_
_entity.id
_entity.type
_entity.pdbx_description
1 polymer ?
#
loop_
_entity_poly.entity_id
_entity_poly.type
_entity_poly.pdbx_seq_one_letter_code
_entity_poly.pdbx_strand_id
1 'polypeptide(L)' 'MTRPDPKQVKVMTDVAGVPQDSEVSARIANSIGPAFDGFAPISGTLPMDLEPASFLLVQNAKVSK' A
#
# COMPACT_ATOMS: atom_id res chain seq x y z
N MET A 1 1.57 -3.23 -6.95
CA MET A 1 0.31 -3.94 -6.61
C MET A 1 -0.45 -4.17 -7.90
N THR A 2 -1.15 -5.30 -8.03
CA THR A 2 -1.95 -5.61 -9.23
C THR A 2 -3.34 -4.98 -9.10
N ARG A 3 -3.88 -4.46 -10.20
CA ARG A 3 -5.23 -3.88 -10.26
C ARG A 3 -6.28 -4.88 -9.71
N PRO A 4 -7.15 -4.47 -8.77
CA PRO A 4 -8.20 -5.34 -8.25
C PRO A 4 -9.30 -5.65 -9.27
N ASP A 5 -9.75 -6.90 -9.30
CA ASP A 5 -10.93 -7.34 -10.09
C ASP A 5 -12.25 -6.98 -9.37
N PRO A 6 -13.37 -6.73 -10.10
CA PRO A 6 -14.67 -6.44 -9.49
C PRO A 6 -15.13 -7.44 -8.41
N LYS A 7 -14.82 -8.74 -8.56
CA LYS A 7 -15.15 -9.76 -7.54
C LYS A 7 -14.35 -9.55 -6.26
N GLN A 8 -13.08 -9.18 -6.39
CA GLN A 8 -12.21 -8.88 -5.25
C GLN A 8 -12.70 -7.63 -4.51
N VAL A 9 -13.10 -6.59 -5.25
CA VAL A 9 -13.68 -5.38 -4.66
C VAL A 9 -14.93 -5.72 -3.84
N LYS A 10 -15.83 -6.55 -4.39
CA LYS A 10 -17.06 -6.95 -3.69
C LYS A 10 -16.78 -7.67 -2.37
N VAL A 11 -15.90 -8.67 -2.39
CA VAL A 11 -15.49 -9.39 -1.17
C VAL A 11 -14.86 -8.42 -0.15
N MET A 12 -14.01 -7.51 -0.60
CA MET A 12 -13.33 -6.56 0.28
C MET A 12 -14.32 -5.59 0.93
N THR A 13 -15.36 -5.18 0.22
CA THR A 13 -16.39 -4.27 0.72
C THR A 13 -17.37 -4.95 1.67
N ASP A 14 -17.67 -6.24 1.44
CA ASP A 14 -18.46 -7.05 2.36
C ASP A 14 -17.72 -7.24 3.70
N VAL A 15 -16.41 -7.49 3.66
CA VAL A 15 -15.57 -7.58 4.87
C VAL A 15 -15.46 -6.23 5.59
N ALA A 16 -15.39 -5.12 4.84
CA ALA A 16 -15.34 -3.78 5.39
C ALA A 16 -16.69 -3.29 5.99
N GLY A 17 -17.75 -4.10 5.90
CA GLY A 17 -19.08 -3.73 6.39
C GLY A 17 -19.80 -2.71 5.52
N VAL A 18 -19.37 -2.52 4.27
CA VAL A 18 -19.98 -1.62 3.29
C VAL A 18 -20.47 -2.44 2.08
N PRO A 19 -21.50 -3.29 2.27
CA PRO A 19 -21.99 -4.15 1.20
C PRO A 19 -22.53 -3.32 0.04
N GLN A 20 -22.28 -3.79 -1.17
CA GLN A 20 -22.62 -3.08 -2.40
C GLN A 20 -22.94 -4.05 -3.54
N ASP A 21 -23.66 -3.55 -4.54
CA ASP A 21 -24.00 -4.36 -5.70
C ASP A 21 -22.79 -4.55 -6.64
N SER A 22 -22.83 -5.64 -7.40
CA SER A 22 -21.85 -6.02 -8.41
C SER A 22 -21.56 -4.91 -9.44
N GLU A 23 -22.57 -4.13 -9.82
CA GLU A 23 -22.39 -2.98 -10.72
C GLU A 23 -21.53 -1.88 -10.07
N VAL A 24 -21.75 -1.60 -8.79
CA VAL A 24 -20.97 -0.62 -8.02
C VAL A 24 -19.53 -1.11 -7.87
N SER A 25 -19.33 -2.39 -7.59
CA SER A 25 -18.00 -2.99 -7.50
C SER A 25 -17.23 -2.90 -8.82
N ALA A 26 -17.91 -3.06 -9.95
CA ALA A 26 -17.30 -2.90 -11.27
C ALA A 26 -16.89 -1.44 -11.55
N ARG A 27 -17.72 -0.47 -11.15
CA ARG A 27 -17.39 0.96 -11.26
C ARG A 27 -16.17 1.32 -10.39
N ILE A 28 -16.10 0.78 -9.17
CA ILE A 28 -14.96 0.98 -8.28
C ILE A 28 -13.70 0.39 -8.89
N ALA A 29 -13.73 -0.86 -9.35
CA ALA A 29 -12.57 -1.50 -10.00
C ALA A 29 -12.05 -0.70 -11.21
N ASN A 30 -12.94 -0.17 -12.04
CA ASN A 30 -12.58 0.71 -13.17
C ASN A 30 -12.00 2.05 -12.70
N SER A 31 -12.53 2.63 -11.63
CA SER A 31 -12.11 3.94 -11.12
C SER A 31 -10.78 3.90 -10.37
N ILE A 32 -10.49 2.81 -9.66
CA ILE A 32 -9.23 2.65 -8.91
C ILE A 32 -8.09 2.16 -9.81
N GLY A 33 -8.40 1.57 -10.97
CA GLY A 33 -7.41 1.03 -11.90
C GLY A 33 -6.24 1.97 -12.20
N PRO A 34 -6.48 3.24 -12.59
CA PRO A 34 -5.41 4.22 -12.84
C PRO A 34 -4.56 4.53 -11.60
N ALA A 35 -5.15 4.47 -10.40
CA ALA A 35 -4.41 4.69 -9.16
C ALA A 35 -3.45 3.53 -8.87
N PHE A 36 -3.81 2.29 -9.20
CA PHE A 36 -2.93 1.13 -9.09
C PHE A 36 -1.83 1.10 -10.14
N ASP A 37 -2.11 1.60 -11.36
CA ASP A 37 -1.10 1.67 -12.42
C ASP A 37 0.00 2.70 -12.11
N GLY A 38 -0.37 3.80 -11.44
CA GLY A 38 0.58 4.81 -10.95
C GLY A 38 1.14 4.53 -9.55
N PHE A 39 0.66 3.48 -8.87
CA PHE A 39 1.15 3.12 -7.54
C PHE A 39 2.53 2.50 -7.66
N ALA A 40 3.56 3.33 -7.55
CA ALA A 40 4.88 2.85 -7.17
C ALA A 40 4.78 2.35 -5.72
N PRO A 41 4.87 1.04 -5.46
CA PRO A 41 5.05 0.61 -4.09
C PRO A 41 6.29 1.34 -3.60
N ILE A 42 6.16 2.10 -2.52
CA ILE A 42 7.32 2.44 -1.71
C ILE A 42 7.76 1.10 -1.13
N SER A 43 8.49 0.33 -1.94
CA SER A 43 9.41 -0.70 -1.53
C SER A 43 10.50 0.06 -0.79
N GLY A 44 10.12 0.57 0.38
CA GLY A 44 11.06 1.17 1.28
C GLY A 44 12.00 0.04 1.65
N THR A 45 13.17 0.02 1.03
CA THR A 45 14.40 -0.24 1.79
C THR A 45 14.57 0.94 2.75
N LEU A 46 13.58 1.18 3.61
CA LEU A 46 13.68 2.14 4.68
C LEU A 46 14.92 1.68 5.45
N PRO A 47 15.91 2.55 5.69
CA PRO A 47 17.11 2.19 6.45
C PRO A 47 16.81 1.62 7.85
N MET A 48 15.56 1.75 8.30
CA MET A 48 15.03 1.25 9.55
C MET A 48 14.68 -0.25 9.51
N ASP A 49 14.73 -0.90 8.34
CA ASP A 49 14.52 -2.34 8.21
C ASP A 49 15.72 -3.15 8.76
N LEU A 50 16.91 -2.53 8.87
CA LEU A 50 18.13 -3.13 9.45
C LEU A 50 18.36 -2.76 10.93
N GLU A 51 17.26 -2.76 11.68
CA GLU A 51 17.19 -2.57 13.12
C GLU A 51 17.21 -1.11 13.62
N PRO A 52 16.17 -0.68 14.37
CA PRO A 52 16.11 0.63 15.03
C PRO A 52 17.34 0.93 15.93
N ALA A 53 18.02 -0.10 16.43
CA ALA A 53 19.21 0.05 17.28
C ALA A 53 20.42 0.65 16.54
N SER A 54 20.56 0.37 15.24
CA SER A 54 21.70 0.81 14.43
C SER A 54 21.60 2.29 14.02
N PHE A 55 20.41 2.88 14.04
CA PHE A 55 20.17 4.27 13.66
C PHE A 55 20.96 5.27 14.53
N LEU A 56 20.98 5.05 15.86
CA LEU A 56 21.71 5.91 16.80
C LEU A 56 23.22 5.84 16.57
N LEU A 57 23.76 4.66 16.24
CA LEU A 57 25.19 4.48 15.97
C LEU A 57 25.63 5.25 14.72
N VAL A 58 24.86 5.16 13.63
CA VAL A 58 25.16 5.87 12.37
C VAL A 58 25.06 7.39 12.57
N GLN A 59 24.07 7.88 13.32
CA GLN A 59 23.95 9.31 13.63
C GLN A 59 25.14 9.82 14.44
N ASN A 60 25.56 9.09 15.48
CA ASN A 60 26.70 9.50 16.30
C ASN A 60 28.01 9.50 15.50
N ALA A 61 28.22 8.54 14.60
CA ALA A 61 29.39 8.52 13.72
C ALA A 61 29.42 9.73 12.75
N LYS A 62 28.26 10.23 12.32
CA LYS A 62 28.15 11.39 11.42
C LYS A 62 28.50 12.72 12.10
N VAL A 63 28.29 12.82 13.42
CA VAL A 63 28.57 14.02 14.22
C VAL A 63 30.05 14.09 14.65
N SER A 64 30.77 12.97 14.65
CA SER A 64 32.16 12.89 15.15
C SER A 64 33.24 13.32 14.14
N LYS A 65 32.99 14.34 13.31
CA LYS A 65 33.99 14.89 12.38
C LYS A 65 34.54 16.22 12.84
#